data_AF-A0A850KFL3-F1
#
_entry.id   AF-A0A850KFL3-F1
#
_cell.length_a   1.000
_cell.length_b   1.000
_cell.length_c   1.000
_cell.angle_alpha   90.00
_cell.angle_beta   90.00
_cell.angle_gamma   90.00
#
_symmetry.space_group_name_H-M   'P 1'
#
loop_
_entity.id
_entity.type
_entity.pdbx_description
1 polymer ?
#
loop_
_entity_poly.entity_id
_entity_poly.type
_entity_poly.pdbx_seq_one_letter_code
_entity_poly.pdbx_strand_id
1 'polypeptide(L)'
;MQRPILENYEGVTVVRDDLLPGGTKSRFILPFLKQNEGTEFVYATPPEGGAQVALAICAYQTGKQATLFVAKRRKRTAYTQKAADYGARIIEISPGWLNVVQARAQTYAKERNARLLPFGLNWPEAIKAISDAAYSINYTPDEVWCAAGSGVLSQALKKAWPLSDIKTVQVGKNVENATHIASLRFGQKSKLKPPFPSNPFYDAKAWDLCQRYKGKGNILFWNVAG
;
A
#
# COMPACT_ATOMS: atom_id res chain seq x y z
N MET A 1 -7.74 14.21 9.18
CA MET A 1 -7.33 12.82 8.91
C MET A 1 -7.19 12.10 10.24
N GLN A 2 -7.57 10.82 10.35
CA GLN A 2 -7.39 10.06 11.59
C GLN A 2 -5.89 9.95 11.93
N ARG A 3 -5.53 10.29 13.18
CA ARG A 3 -4.16 10.14 13.68
C ARG A 3 -3.78 8.66 13.70
N PRO A 4 -2.53 8.29 13.33
CA PRO A 4 -2.10 6.91 13.42
C PRO A 4 -2.14 6.39 14.86
N ILE A 5 -2.58 5.14 15.03
CA ILE A 5 -2.53 4.42 16.31
C ILE A 5 -1.15 3.78 16.41
N LEU A 6 -0.53 3.88 17.59
CA LEU A 6 0.78 3.31 17.86
C LEU A 6 0.66 2.23 18.93
N GLU A 7 1.33 1.12 18.70
CA GLU A 7 1.39 0.01 19.67
C GLU A 7 2.80 -0.57 19.70
N ASN A 8 3.27 -0.97 20.88
CA ASN A 8 4.60 -1.55 21.02
C ASN A 8 4.55 -3.07 20.87
N TYR A 9 5.44 -3.60 20.03
CA TYR A 9 5.65 -5.04 19.85
C TYR A 9 7.13 -5.33 19.85
N GLU A 10 7.59 -6.17 20.79
CA GLU A 10 8.97 -6.66 20.84
C GLU A 10 10.02 -5.51 20.83
N GLY A 11 9.69 -4.39 21.49
CA GLY A 11 10.54 -3.19 21.53
C GLY A 11 10.52 -2.35 20.25
N VAL A 12 9.53 -2.54 19.37
CA VAL A 12 9.30 -1.70 18.17
C VAL A 12 7.96 -1.00 18.30
N THR A 13 7.94 0.31 18.05
CA THR A 13 6.69 1.08 17.96
C THR A 13 6.08 0.89 16.58
N VAL A 14 4.94 0.22 16.51
CA VAL A 14 4.26 -0.12 15.25
C VAL A 14 3.12 0.86 14.99
N VAL A 15 3.15 1.49 13.82
CA VAL A 15 2.02 2.27 13.31
C VAL A 15 0.96 1.30 12.78
N ARG A 16 -0.21 1.29 13.41
CA ARG A 16 -1.32 0.36 13.14
C ARG A 16 -2.25 0.87 12.04
N ASP A 17 -1.69 1.17 10.86
CA ASP A 17 -2.49 1.58 9.71
C ASP A 17 -3.37 0.44 9.16
N ASP A 18 -3.10 -0.82 9.53
CA ASP A 18 -3.98 -1.95 9.28
C ASP A 18 -5.38 -1.81 9.91
N LEU A 19 -5.52 -1.01 10.97
CA LEU A 19 -6.82 -0.71 11.58
C LEU A 19 -7.64 0.30 10.77
N LEU A 20 -7.02 0.99 9.80
CA LEU A 20 -7.73 1.85 8.87
C LEU A 20 -8.40 1.00 7.78
N PRO A 21 -9.68 1.22 7.48
CA PRO A 21 -10.28 0.66 6.27
C PRO A 21 -9.46 1.08 5.04
N GLY A 22 -8.90 0.10 4.33
CA GLY A 22 -8.02 0.32 3.16
C GLY A 22 -6.55 0.64 3.48
N GLY A 23 -6.14 0.60 4.75
CA GLY A 23 -4.75 0.78 5.17
C GLY A 23 -4.22 2.19 4.91
N THR A 24 -2.89 2.35 4.90
CA THR A 24 -2.23 3.65 4.63
C THR A 24 -2.71 4.32 3.34
N LYS A 25 -3.12 3.55 2.34
CA LYS A 25 -3.55 4.10 1.05
C LYS A 25 -4.88 4.85 1.14
N SER A 26 -5.77 4.49 2.07
CA SER A 26 -7.01 5.23 2.24
C SER A 26 -6.79 6.66 2.74
N ARG A 27 -5.65 6.92 3.43
CA ARG A 27 -5.26 8.26 3.89
C ARG A 27 -5.28 9.30 2.76
N PHE A 28 -4.96 8.90 1.52
CA PHE A 28 -4.95 9.80 0.38
C PHE A 28 -5.99 9.45 -0.70
N ILE A 29 -6.34 8.17 -0.88
CA ILE A 29 -7.38 7.80 -1.84
C ILE A 29 -8.74 8.37 -1.42
N LEU A 30 -9.12 8.24 -0.14
CA LEU A 30 -10.43 8.68 0.32
C LEU A 30 -10.66 10.19 0.11
N PRO A 31 -9.77 11.11 0.56
CA PRO A 31 -9.94 12.53 0.28
C PRO A 31 -9.86 12.85 -1.21
N PHE A 32 -8.97 12.18 -1.97
CA PHE A 32 -8.90 12.34 -3.43
C PHE A 32 -10.24 12.03 -4.09
N LEU A 33 -10.86 10.89 -3.75
CA LEU A 33 -12.17 10.52 -4.28
C LEU A 33 -13.25 11.52 -3.86
N LYS A 34 -13.31 11.93 -2.59
CA LYS A 34 -14.31 12.92 -2.13
C LYS A 34 -14.29 14.24 -2.90
N GLN A 35 -13.11 14.70 -3.28
CA GLN A 35 -12.92 15.96 -4.01
C GLN A 35 -13.09 15.80 -5.53
N ASN A 36 -13.19 14.57 -6.02
CA ASN A 36 -13.29 14.30 -7.45
C ASN A 36 -14.75 14.16 -7.88
N GLU A 37 -15.12 14.85 -8.95
CA GLU A 37 -16.45 14.71 -9.55
C GLU A 37 -16.59 13.41 -10.37
N GLY A 38 -15.48 12.79 -10.77
CA GLY A 38 -15.49 11.53 -11.51
C GLY A 38 -16.24 10.43 -10.76
N THR A 39 -16.98 9.60 -11.50
CA THR A 39 -17.82 8.53 -10.95
C THR A 39 -17.15 7.16 -11.00
N GLU A 40 -16.19 6.96 -11.90
CA GLU A 40 -15.47 5.69 -12.08
C GLU A 40 -13.95 5.89 -12.10
N PHE A 41 -13.25 5.05 -11.32
CA PHE A 41 -11.80 5.07 -11.14
C PHE A 41 -11.22 3.71 -11.50
N VAL A 42 -10.37 3.71 -12.53
CA VAL A 42 -9.77 2.51 -13.11
C VAL A 42 -8.36 2.34 -12.56
N TYR A 43 -8.02 1.12 -12.16
CA TYR A 43 -6.67 0.83 -11.64
C TYR A 43 -6.18 -0.56 -12.07
N ALA A 44 -4.97 -0.61 -12.61
CA ALA A 44 -4.25 -1.85 -12.89
C ALA A 44 -3.40 -2.25 -11.68
N THR A 45 -3.55 -3.49 -11.22
CA THR A 45 -2.99 -3.92 -9.94
C THR A 45 -2.57 -5.40 -9.93
N PRO A 46 -1.48 -5.77 -9.24
CA PRO A 46 -1.14 -7.19 -9.07
C PRO A 46 -2.18 -7.88 -8.17
N PRO A 47 -2.47 -9.18 -8.38
CA PRO A 47 -3.46 -9.91 -7.59
C PRO A 47 -3.19 -9.92 -6.08
N GLU A 48 -1.93 -9.82 -5.65
CA GLU A 48 -1.51 -9.84 -4.24
C GLU A 48 -1.42 -8.42 -3.62
N GLY A 49 -1.67 -7.36 -4.40
CA GLY A 49 -1.51 -5.98 -3.96
C GLY A 49 -2.67 -5.45 -3.13
N GLY A 50 -2.38 -4.89 -1.95
CA GLY A 50 -3.40 -4.28 -1.08
C GLY A 50 -4.05 -2.99 -1.63
N ALA A 51 -3.44 -2.35 -2.63
CA ALA A 51 -3.99 -1.13 -3.24
C ALA A 51 -5.38 -1.34 -3.86
N GLN A 52 -5.66 -2.54 -4.38
CA GLN A 52 -6.96 -2.88 -4.96
C GLN A 52 -8.08 -2.86 -3.92
N VAL A 53 -7.79 -3.34 -2.70
CA VAL A 53 -8.71 -3.32 -1.57
C VAL A 53 -8.92 -1.89 -1.08
N ALA A 54 -7.84 -1.12 -0.96
CA ALA A 54 -7.91 0.28 -0.54
C ALA A 54 -8.79 1.12 -1.47
N LEU A 55 -8.62 0.98 -2.79
CA LEU A 55 -9.43 1.69 -3.76
C LEU A 55 -10.91 1.26 -3.70
N ALA A 56 -11.17 -0.05 -3.61
CA ALA A 56 -12.53 -0.57 -3.51
C ALA A 56 -13.27 -0.03 -2.28
N ILE A 57 -12.64 -0.05 -1.11
CA ILE A 57 -13.22 0.47 0.14
C ILE A 57 -13.51 1.97 0.04
N CYS A 58 -12.53 2.76 -0.43
CA CYS A 58 -12.72 4.20 -0.55
C CYS A 58 -13.80 4.56 -1.58
N ALA A 59 -13.89 3.81 -2.68
CA ALA A 59 -14.92 4.00 -3.70
C ALA A 59 -16.31 3.68 -3.13
N TYR A 60 -16.46 2.55 -2.43
CA TYR A 60 -17.68 2.21 -1.71
C TYR A 60 -18.11 3.32 -0.73
N GLN A 61 -17.18 3.82 0.09
CA GLN A 61 -17.45 4.89 1.06
C GLN A 61 -17.84 6.23 0.45
N THR A 62 -17.55 6.43 -0.84
CA THR A 62 -17.82 7.70 -1.55
C THR A 62 -18.92 7.56 -2.60
N GLY A 63 -19.57 6.40 -2.68
CA GLY A 63 -20.60 6.13 -3.71
C GLY A 63 -20.03 6.13 -5.14
N LYS A 64 -18.74 5.83 -5.30
CA LYS A 64 -18.02 5.82 -6.58
C LYS A 64 -17.71 4.39 -7.01
N GLN A 65 -17.44 4.19 -8.30
CA GLN A 65 -17.06 2.89 -8.85
C GLN A 65 -15.54 2.74 -8.88
N ALA A 66 -15.02 1.70 -8.22
CA ALA A 66 -13.68 1.17 -8.49
C ALA A 66 -13.75 0.10 -9.58
N THR A 67 -12.95 0.22 -10.63
CA THR A 67 -12.79 -0.80 -11.67
C THR A 67 -11.34 -1.28 -11.70
N LEU A 68 -11.14 -2.57 -11.41
CA LEU A 68 -9.84 -3.15 -11.14
C LEU A 68 -9.45 -4.12 -12.24
N PHE A 69 -8.35 -3.82 -12.91
CA PHE A 69 -7.72 -4.70 -13.87
C PHE A 69 -6.66 -5.54 -13.16
N VAL A 70 -6.86 -6.85 -13.14
CA VAL A 70 -6.01 -7.82 -12.44
C VAL A 70 -5.64 -8.96 -13.35
N ALA A 71 -4.44 -9.52 -13.18
CA ALA A 71 -4.06 -10.74 -13.88
C ALA A 71 -4.97 -11.91 -13.47
N LYS A 72 -5.53 -12.64 -14.44
CA LYS A 72 -6.39 -13.80 -14.18
C LYS A 72 -5.61 -14.85 -13.38
N ARG A 73 -6.29 -15.45 -12.40
CA ARG A 73 -5.79 -16.57 -11.59
C ARG A 73 -6.77 -17.73 -11.66
N ARG A 74 -6.31 -18.95 -11.40
CA ARG A 74 -7.19 -20.13 -11.29
C ARG A 74 -8.26 -19.93 -10.21
N LYS A 75 -7.87 -19.31 -9.10
CA LYS A 75 -8.74 -18.83 -8.04
C LYS A 75 -8.33 -17.41 -7.70
N ARG A 76 -9.30 -16.51 -7.52
CA ARG A 76 -9.05 -15.14 -7.06
C ARG A 76 -8.28 -15.16 -5.73
N THR A 77 -7.37 -14.21 -5.57
CA THR A 77 -6.69 -14.02 -4.29
C THR A 77 -7.68 -13.46 -3.27
N ALA A 78 -7.34 -13.55 -1.98
CA ALA A 78 -8.14 -12.94 -0.92
C ALA A 78 -8.30 -11.42 -1.13
N TYR A 79 -7.31 -10.73 -1.71
CA TYR A 79 -7.36 -9.29 -1.99
C TYR A 79 -8.32 -8.95 -3.13
N THR A 80 -8.25 -9.70 -4.23
CA THR A 80 -9.16 -9.50 -5.37
C THR A 80 -10.59 -9.84 -4.97
N GLN A 81 -10.79 -10.91 -4.19
CA GLN A 81 -12.11 -11.25 -3.68
C GLN A 81 -12.63 -10.16 -2.73
N LYS A 82 -11.84 -9.72 -1.74
CA LYS A 82 -12.23 -8.64 -0.82
C LYS A 82 -12.59 -7.36 -1.56
N ALA A 83 -11.86 -6.98 -2.60
CA ALA A 83 -12.21 -5.83 -3.42
C ALA A 83 -13.56 -6.01 -4.16
N ALA A 84 -13.82 -7.21 -4.68
CA ALA A 84 -15.11 -7.54 -5.29
C ALA A 84 -16.26 -7.49 -4.27
N ASP A 85 -16.03 -7.95 -3.04
CA ASP A 85 -17.01 -7.94 -1.95
C ASP A 85 -17.41 -6.49 -1.56
N TYR A 86 -16.50 -5.51 -1.75
CA TYR A 86 -16.78 -4.08 -1.63
C TYR A 86 -17.40 -3.45 -2.91
N GLY A 87 -17.83 -4.26 -3.87
CA GLY A 87 -18.50 -3.79 -5.09
C GLY A 87 -17.57 -3.29 -6.19
N ALA A 88 -16.26 -3.56 -6.12
CA ALA A 88 -15.37 -3.23 -7.22
C ALA A 88 -15.66 -4.11 -8.45
N ARG A 89 -15.66 -3.49 -9.64
CA ARG A 89 -15.74 -4.21 -10.91
C ARG A 89 -14.39 -4.86 -11.19
N ILE A 90 -14.33 -6.18 -11.13
CA ILE A 90 -13.08 -6.94 -11.39
C ILE A 90 -13.02 -7.36 -12.85
N ILE A 91 -11.99 -6.92 -13.56
CA ILE A 91 -11.69 -7.32 -14.94
C ILE A 91 -10.41 -8.16 -14.94
N GLU A 92 -10.58 -9.46 -15.16
CA GLU A 92 -9.49 -10.44 -15.13
C GLU A 92 -8.86 -10.59 -16.52
N ILE A 93 -7.55 -10.35 -16.62
CA ILE A 93 -6.81 -10.27 -17.87
C ILE A 93 -5.96 -11.53 -18.11
N SER A 94 -6.02 -12.07 -19.33
CA SER A 94 -5.17 -13.14 -19.84
C SER A 94 -4.66 -12.79 -21.25
N PRO A 95 -3.35 -12.89 -21.55
CA PRO A 95 -2.26 -13.22 -20.63
C PRO A 95 -2.06 -12.14 -19.56
N GLY A 96 -1.82 -12.57 -18.32
CA GLY A 96 -1.81 -11.71 -17.12
C GLY A 96 -0.51 -10.95 -16.87
N TRP A 97 0.20 -10.53 -17.91
CA TRP A 97 1.45 -9.78 -17.78
C TRP A 97 1.14 -8.34 -17.36
N LEU A 98 1.92 -7.76 -16.43
CA LEU A 98 1.59 -6.47 -15.84
C LEU A 98 1.50 -5.32 -16.87
N ASN A 99 2.31 -5.37 -17.93
CA ASN A 99 2.22 -4.41 -19.04
C ASN A 99 0.90 -4.56 -19.82
N VAL A 100 0.46 -5.80 -20.08
CA VAL A 100 -0.84 -6.08 -20.74
C VAL A 100 -2.00 -5.63 -19.86
N VAL A 101 -1.96 -5.92 -18.55
CA VAL A 101 -2.99 -5.48 -17.60
C VAL A 101 -3.13 -3.95 -17.60
N GLN A 102 -2.00 -3.23 -17.57
CA GLN A 102 -1.99 -1.76 -17.64
C GLN A 102 -2.52 -1.23 -18.98
N ALA A 103 -2.09 -1.81 -20.11
CA ALA A 103 -2.57 -1.41 -21.44
C ALA A 103 -4.10 -1.58 -21.55
N ARG A 104 -4.65 -2.70 -21.08
CA ARG A 104 -6.10 -2.96 -21.09
C ARG A 104 -6.87 -1.98 -20.20
N ALA A 105 -6.32 -1.65 -19.02
CA ALA A 105 -6.90 -0.65 -18.14
C ALA A 105 -6.94 0.75 -18.79
N GLN A 106 -5.87 1.12 -19.51
CA GLN A 106 -5.78 2.40 -20.20
C GLN A 106 -6.77 2.49 -21.36
N THR A 107 -6.88 1.45 -22.20
CA THR A 107 -7.88 1.38 -23.27
C THR A 107 -9.29 1.55 -22.72
N TYR A 108 -9.62 0.78 -21.69
CA TYR A 108 -10.93 0.84 -21.05
C TYR A 108 -11.26 2.22 -20.47
N ALA A 109 -10.31 2.83 -19.76
CA ALA A 109 -10.49 4.15 -19.18
C ALA A 109 -10.77 5.20 -20.27
N LYS A 110 -10.06 5.13 -21.40
CA LYS A 110 -10.27 6.01 -22.56
C LYS A 110 -11.65 5.81 -23.18
N GLU A 111 -12.06 4.56 -23.42
CA GLU A 111 -13.35 4.24 -24.06
C GLU A 111 -14.56 4.61 -23.19
N ARG A 112 -14.42 4.56 -21.87
CA ARG A 112 -15.50 4.86 -20.91
C ARG A 112 -15.45 6.27 -20.34
N ASN A 113 -14.48 7.09 -20.75
CA ASN A 113 -14.18 8.37 -20.11
C ASN A 113 -14.02 8.23 -18.57
N ALA A 114 -13.46 7.11 -18.13
CA ALA A 114 -13.23 6.82 -16.72
C ALA A 114 -11.82 7.27 -16.31
N ARG A 115 -11.63 7.58 -15.03
CA ARG A 115 -10.36 8.12 -14.55
C ARG A 115 -9.36 7.01 -14.26
N LEU A 116 -8.32 6.90 -15.08
CA LEU A 116 -7.21 5.98 -14.83
C LEU A 116 -6.32 6.50 -13.69
N LEU A 117 -6.08 5.67 -12.68
CA LEU A 117 -5.12 5.96 -11.60
C LEU A 117 -3.73 5.41 -11.96
N PRO A 118 -2.65 6.16 -11.69
CA PRO A 118 -1.30 5.74 -12.00
C PRO A 118 -0.89 4.51 -11.17
N PHE A 119 -0.07 3.65 -11.77
CA PHE A 119 0.47 2.48 -11.08
C PHE A 119 1.24 2.87 -9.82
N GLY A 120 1.09 2.07 -8.76
CA GLY A 120 1.68 2.37 -7.45
C GLY A 120 1.08 3.57 -6.72
N LEU A 121 0.07 4.24 -7.30
CA LEU A 121 -0.57 5.45 -6.77
C LEU A 121 0.44 6.54 -6.42
N ASN A 122 1.46 6.67 -7.27
CA ASN A 122 2.54 7.62 -7.07
C ASN A 122 2.15 9.00 -7.59
N TRP A 123 1.65 9.85 -6.69
CA TRP A 123 1.40 11.27 -6.95
C TRP A 123 1.75 12.12 -5.72
N PRO A 124 2.09 13.41 -5.88
CA PRO A 124 2.59 14.26 -4.79
C PRO A 124 1.68 14.34 -3.56
N GLU A 125 0.37 14.35 -3.76
CA GLU A 125 -0.64 14.41 -2.69
C GLU A 125 -0.64 13.15 -1.83
N ALA A 126 -0.25 11.99 -2.37
CA ALA A 126 -0.10 10.77 -1.59
C ALA A 126 1.09 10.89 -0.61
N ILE A 127 2.21 11.43 -1.06
CA ILE A 127 3.39 11.69 -0.23
C ILE A 127 3.01 12.69 0.87
N LYS A 128 2.34 13.79 0.52
CA LYS A 128 1.90 14.81 1.48
C LYS A 128 0.97 14.23 2.55
N ALA A 129 -0.06 13.50 2.14
CA ALA A 129 -1.05 12.92 3.05
C ALA A 129 -0.41 11.95 4.05
N ILE A 130 0.54 11.13 3.61
CA ILE A 130 1.27 10.21 4.49
C ILE A 130 2.24 10.97 5.39
N SER A 131 2.96 11.98 4.88
CA SER A 131 3.84 12.79 5.72
C SER A 131 3.06 13.56 6.79
N ASP A 132 1.88 14.09 6.47
CA ASP A 132 1.01 14.78 7.44
C ASP A 132 0.53 13.82 8.54
N ALA A 133 0.23 12.56 8.18
CA ALA A 133 -0.09 11.52 9.15
C ALA A 133 1.11 11.21 10.06
N ALA A 134 2.31 11.09 9.47
CA ALA A 134 3.55 10.87 10.18
C ALA A 134 3.87 12.04 11.15
N TYR A 135 3.74 13.29 10.72
CA TYR A 135 3.92 14.47 11.58
C TYR A 135 2.95 14.53 12.76
N SER A 136 1.77 13.91 12.64
CA SER A 136 0.79 13.89 13.73
C SER A 136 1.13 12.89 14.85
N ILE A 137 2.16 12.06 14.65
CA ILE A 137 2.66 11.13 15.65
C ILE A 137 3.59 11.88 16.61
N ASN A 138 3.28 11.84 17.90
CA ASN A 138 4.15 12.36 18.95
C ASN A 138 5.23 11.32 19.34
N TYR A 139 6.09 10.98 18.37
CA TYR A 139 7.20 10.05 18.54
C TYR A 139 8.36 10.47 17.64
N THR A 140 9.59 10.44 18.18
CA THR A 140 10.82 10.77 17.45
C THR A 140 11.63 9.49 17.28
N PRO A 141 11.52 8.80 16.12
CA PRO A 141 12.26 7.58 15.86
C PRO A 141 13.72 7.86 15.52
N ASP A 142 14.63 6.99 15.96
CA ASP A 142 16.00 6.92 15.45
C ASP A 142 16.02 6.15 14.11
N GLU A 143 15.20 5.10 14.02
CA GLU A 143 15.03 4.27 12.82
C GLU A 143 13.57 4.14 12.42
N VAL A 144 13.29 4.24 11.13
CA VAL A 144 11.93 4.07 10.58
C VAL A 144 11.95 2.97 9.51
N TRP A 145 11.24 1.88 9.79
CA TRP A 145 11.14 0.72 8.92
C TRP A 145 9.83 0.72 8.13
N CYS A 146 9.91 0.45 6.83
CA CYS A 146 8.73 0.26 6.00
C CYS A 146 8.96 -0.65 4.79
N ALA A 147 7.90 -1.32 4.34
CA ALA A 147 7.90 -2.01 3.05
C ALA A 147 7.77 -1.01 1.89
N ALA A 148 8.46 -1.29 0.79
CA ALA A 148 8.48 -0.45 -0.40
C ALA A 148 8.23 -1.22 -1.69
N GLY A 149 7.32 -0.65 -2.49
CA GLY A 149 6.96 -1.13 -3.83
C GLY A 149 6.97 0.00 -4.84
N SER A 150 6.19 1.07 -4.62
CA SER A 150 6.25 2.30 -5.43
C SER A 150 7.21 3.35 -4.88
N GLY A 151 7.67 3.21 -3.63
CA GLY A 151 8.51 4.20 -2.95
C GLY A 151 7.75 5.36 -2.31
N VAL A 152 6.43 5.49 -2.53
CA VAL A 152 5.62 6.60 -1.99
C VAL A 152 5.70 6.68 -0.46
N LEU A 153 5.59 5.54 0.23
CA LEU A 153 5.67 5.48 1.69
C LEU A 153 7.05 5.91 2.18
N SER A 154 8.13 5.31 1.68
CA SER A 154 9.49 5.66 2.12
C SER A 154 9.84 7.13 1.85
N GLN A 155 9.39 7.69 0.71
CA GLN A 155 9.55 9.12 0.42
C GLN A 155 8.80 10.01 1.42
N ALA A 156 7.55 9.64 1.77
CA ALA A 156 6.76 10.38 2.76
C ALA A 156 7.37 10.33 4.16
N LEU A 157 7.89 9.16 4.57
CA LEU A 157 8.53 8.98 5.87
C LEU A 157 9.85 9.75 5.95
N LYS A 158 10.66 9.74 4.88
CA LYS A 158 11.88 10.55 4.78
C LYS A 158 11.58 12.05 4.86
N LYS A 159 10.45 12.48 4.28
CA LYS A 159 10.00 13.87 4.41
C LYS A 159 9.61 14.20 5.85
N ALA A 160 8.90 13.30 6.53
CA ALA A 160 8.42 13.53 7.90
C ALA A 160 9.52 13.47 8.96
N TRP A 161 10.51 12.60 8.75
CA TRP A 161 11.61 12.37 9.68
C TRP A 161 12.96 12.42 8.94
N PRO A 162 13.42 13.63 8.54
CA PRO A 162 14.63 13.79 7.74
C PRO A 162 15.92 13.42 8.47
N LEU A 163 15.89 13.39 9.81
CA LEU A 163 17.03 13.05 10.66
C LEU A 163 17.06 11.57 11.07
N SER A 164 15.98 10.83 10.86
CA SER A 164 15.91 9.40 11.20
C SER A 164 16.50 8.54 10.08
N ASP A 165 17.01 7.38 10.45
CA ASP A 165 17.50 6.39 9.50
C ASP A 165 16.31 5.62 8.88
N ILE A 166 15.96 5.96 7.63
CA ILE A 166 14.83 5.38 6.92
C ILE A 166 15.21 4.03 6.30
N LYS A 167 14.82 2.95 6.97
CA LYS A 167 15.03 1.56 6.56
C LYS A 167 13.95 1.11 5.57
N THR A 168 14.22 1.33 4.30
CA THR A 168 13.33 0.99 3.18
C THR A 168 13.56 -0.45 2.73
N VAL A 169 12.54 -1.30 2.87
CA VAL A 169 12.60 -2.71 2.48
C VAL A 169 11.91 -2.94 1.13
N GLN A 170 12.67 -3.26 0.10
CA GLN A 170 12.12 -3.65 -1.21
C GLN A 170 11.49 -5.05 -1.16
N VAL A 171 10.21 -5.17 -1.58
CA VAL A 171 9.46 -6.44 -1.53
C VAL A 171 8.93 -6.91 -2.90
N GLY A 172 9.35 -6.26 -3.98
CA GLY A 172 8.91 -6.58 -5.34
C GLY A 172 9.67 -5.81 -6.40
N LYS A 173 9.03 -4.80 -7.00
CA LYS A 173 9.66 -3.91 -7.99
C LYS A 173 10.92 -3.27 -7.39
N ASN A 174 11.92 -3.01 -8.24
CA ASN A 174 13.09 -2.25 -7.85
C ASN A 174 12.70 -0.88 -7.28
N VAL A 175 13.21 -0.56 -6.10
CA VAL A 175 13.03 0.71 -5.41
C VAL A 175 14.41 1.34 -5.28
N GLU A 176 14.56 2.51 -5.89
CA GLU A 176 15.80 3.27 -5.81
C GLU A 176 16.11 3.61 -4.34
N ASN A 177 17.37 3.40 -3.94
CA ASN A 177 17.85 3.66 -2.57
C ASN A 177 17.16 2.81 -1.48
N ALA A 178 16.64 1.63 -1.82
CA ALA A 178 16.23 0.65 -0.80
C ALA A 178 17.44 0.22 0.04
N THR A 179 17.33 0.29 1.37
CA THR A 179 18.41 -0.12 2.28
C THR A 179 18.45 -1.64 2.48
N HIS A 180 17.31 -2.31 2.28
CA HIS A 180 17.21 -3.76 2.34
C HIS A 180 16.36 -4.31 1.19
N ILE A 181 16.65 -5.55 0.79
CA ILE A 181 15.87 -6.28 -0.22
C ILE A 181 15.35 -7.57 0.41
N ALA A 182 14.03 -7.77 0.38
CA ALA A 182 13.44 -9.05 0.78
C ALA A 182 13.84 -10.14 -0.24
N SER A 183 14.34 -11.27 0.27
CA SER A 183 14.73 -12.42 -0.56
C SER A 183 13.54 -13.08 -1.26
N LEU A 184 12.33 -12.89 -0.74
CA LEU A 184 11.09 -13.45 -1.28
C LEU A 184 10.52 -12.59 -2.42
N ARG A 185 10.17 -13.24 -3.53
CA ARG A 185 9.45 -12.60 -4.64
C ARG A 185 8.12 -12.02 -4.16
N PHE A 186 7.59 -11.02 -4.86
CA PHE A 186 6.35 -10.33 -4.45
C PHE A 186 5.19 -11.31 -4.13
N GLY A 187 4.91 -12.27 -5.01
CA GLY A 187 3.86 -13.27 -4.82
C GLY A 187 4.19 -14.40 -3.84
N GLN A 188 5.34 -14.40 -3.17
CA GLN A 188 5.67 -15.35 -2.11
C GLN A 188 5.35 -14.73 -0.75
N LYS A 189 4.66 -15.48 0.12
CA LYS A 189 4.32 -15.05 1.48
C LYS A 189 5.52 -15.16 2.40
N SER A 190 5.66 -14.20 3.32
CA SER A 190 6.53 -14.38 4.49
C SER A 190 6.05 -15.56 5.32
N LYS A 191 7.00 -16.35 5.85
CA LYS A 191 6.70 -17.41 6.83
C LYS A 191 6.54 -16.85 8.23
N LEU A 192 7.25 -15.75 8.53
CA LEU A 192 7.11 -15.02 9.78
C LEU A 192 5.72 -14.38 9.80
N LYS A 193 5.01 -14.58 10.90
CA LYS A 193 3.74 -13.89 11.18
C LYS A 193 4.04 -12.80 12.19
N PRO A 194 3.98 -11.52 11.80
CA PRO A 194 4.08 -10.43 12.76
C PRO A 194 3.02 -10.58 13.86
N PRO A 195 3.26 -10.05 15.07
CA PRO A 195 2.31 -10.11 16.19
C PRO A 195 1.07 -9.21 16.00
N PHE A 196 0.90 -8.64 14.81
CA PHE A 196 -0.21 -7.79 14.39
C PHE A 196 -0.65 -8.19 12.96
N PRO A 197 -1.92 -7.92 12.58
CA PRO A 197 -2.41 -8.12 11.21
C PRO A 197 -1.53 -7.38 10.20
N SER A 198 -1.06 -8.10 9.18
CA SER A 198 -0.14 -7.55 8.18
C SER A 198 -0.30 -8.28 6.86
N ASN A 199 -0.04 -7.60 5.75
CA ASN A 199 -0.01 -8.23 4.45
C ASN A 199 1.19 -9.20 4.35
N PRO A 200 0.98 -10.53 4.21
CA PRO A 200 2.06 -11.51 4.17
C PRO A 200 2.97 -11.38 2.92
N PHE A 201 2.52 -10.70 1.88
CA PHE A 201 3.29 -10.46 0.66
C PHE A 201 4.10 -9.15 0.71
N TYR A 202 3.86 -8.31 1.74
CA TYR A 202 4.36 -6.94 1.83
C TYR A 202 4.95 -6.67 3.22
N ASP A 203 4.16 -6.13 4.15
CA ASP A 203 4.56 -5.69 5.49
C ASP A 203 5.27 -6.78 6.29
N ALA A 204 4.78 -8.02 6.22
CA ALA A 204 5.38 -9.14 6.96
C ALA A 204 6.83 -9.46 6.52
N LYS A 205 7.22 -9.11 5.28
CA LYS A 205 8.60 -9.26 4.81
C LYS A 205 9.50 -8.16 5.35
N ALA A 206 8.98 -6.93 5.43
CA ALA A 206 9.69 -5.83 6.04
C ALA A 206 9.85 -6.02 7.54
N TRP A 207 8.83 -6.56 8.21
CA TRP A 207 8.90 -6.89 9.64
C TRP A 207 9.97 -7.93 9.94
N ASP A 208 10.09 -8.98 9.12
CA ASP A 208 11.14 -10.01 9.27
C ASP A 208 12.55 -9.40 9.21
N LEU A 209 12.79 -8.47 8.29
CA LEU A 209 14.07 -7.77 8.19
C LEU A 209 14.27 -6.75 9.32
N CYS A 210 13.22 -6.04 9.73
CA CYS A 210 13.26 -5.15 10.89
C CYS A 210 13.71 -5.90 12.15
N GLN A 211 13.09 -7.05 12.45
CA GLN A 211 13.43 -7.83 13.64
C GLN A 211 14.87 -8.37 13.62
N ARG A 212 15.45 -8.60 12.44
CA ARG A 212 16.83 -9.09 12.31
C ARG A 212 17.87 -7.98 12.39
N TYR A 213 17.54 -6.77 11.93
CA TYR A 213 18.53 -5.73 11.63
C TYR A 213 18.27 -4.39 12.32
N LYS A 214 17.17 -4.23 13.07
CA LYS A 214 16.91 -3.01 13.85
C LYS A 214 18.03 -2.77 14.86
N GLY A 215 18.36 -1.51 15.09
CA GLY A 215 19.26 -1.09 16.16
C GLY A 215 18.60 -1.12 17.54
N LYS A 216 19.24 -0.43 18.48
CA LYS A 216 18.83 -0.37 19.90
C LYS A 216 18.06 0.90 20.28
N GLY A 217 17.88 1.82 19.33
CA GLY A 217 17.22 3.11 19.57
C GLY A 217 15.69 3.04 19.52
N ASN A 218 15.08 4.20 19.34
CA ASN A 218 13.65 4.36 19.10
C ASN A 218 13.29 3.85 17.70
N ILE A 219 12.80 2.62 17.62
CA ILE A 219 12.43 1.98 16.35
C ILE A 219 10.96 2.18 16.07
N LEU A 220 10.62 2.73 14.91
CA LEU A 220 9.27 2.77 14.39
C LEU A 220 9.13 1.86 13.17
N PHE A 221 8.06 1.07 13.13
CA PHE A 221 7.69 0.27 11.97
C PHE A 221 6.33 0.70 11.43
N TRP A 222 6.26 1.04 10.13
CA TRP A 222 5.01 1.44 9.50
C TRP A 222 4.28 0.24 8.87
N ASN A 223 3.26 -0.28 9.57
CA ASN A 223 2.45 -1.41 9.07
C ASN A 223 1.29 -0.92 8.20
N VAL A 224 1.35 -1.15 6.88
CA VAL A 224 0.49 -0.52 5.88
C VAL A 224 -0.93 -1.05 5.84
N ALA A 225 -1.11 -2.36 6.00
CA ALA A 225 -2.40 -3.02 5.86
C ALA A 225 -2.41 -4.42 6.50
N GLY A 226 -3.58 -4.85 6.98
CA GLY A 226 -3.87 -6.18 7.53
C GLY A 226 -4.72 -7.07 6.64
#